data_AF-A0A060N698-F1
#
_entry.id   AF-A0A060N698-F1
#
_cell.length_a   1.000
_cell.length_b   1.000
_cell.length_c   1.000
_cell.angle_alpha   90.00
_cell.angle_beta   90.00
_cell.angle_gamma   90.00
#
_symmetry.space_group_name_H-M   'P 1'
#
loop_
_entity.id
_entity.type
_entity.pdbx_description
1 polymer ?
#
loop_
_entity_poly.entity_id
_entity_poly.type
_entity_poly.pdbx_seq_one_letter_code
_entity_poly.pdbx_strand_id
1 'polypeptide(L)'
;MPNHITNKLVIKGEKEEVNKVLDFIKIEKEQDEEINGIGTIDFNKITPMPKWIYGTSPDVHGISMVDEEKYGKENTCIAWARKNWGTKWNAYSQPDDRNTENTIYFQTAWNGVPGLIQKIAWIFPNIEIQYSWCDEDFGHNLGRYKFKDTKILEEYLPVSGSKDAYELGLEIEQCKPEEKYMRFNHEIDNYEYFYDEE
;
A
#
# COMPACT_ATOMS: atom_id res chain seq x y z
N MET A 1 -3.23 -11.59 -14.11
CA MET A 1 -3.83 -10.49 -13.33
C MET A 1 -2.86 -10.10 -12.23
N PRO A 2 -2.76 -8.82 -11.83
CA PRO A 2 -2.04 -8.48 -10.61
C PRO A 2 -2.78 -9.06 -9.40
N ASN A 3 -2.02 -9.44 -8.38
CA ASN A 3 -2.56 -9.66 -7.06
C ASN A 3 -2.79 -8.31 -6.36
N HIS A 4 -3.93 -8.12 -5.71
CA HIS A 4 -4.34 -6.86 -5.11
C HIS A 4 -4.01 -6.81 -3.61
N ILE A 5 -3.32 -5.76 -3.17
CA ILE A 5 -2.96 -5.55 -1.77
C ILE A 5 -3.66 -4.30 -1.26
N THR A 6 -4.51 -4.46 -0.25
CA THR A 6 -5.12 -3.34 0.48
C THR A 6 -4.07 -2.72 1.40
N ASN A 7 -3.90 -1.42 1.31
CA ASN A 7 -3.00 -0.64 2.14
C ASN A 7 -3.80 0.35 2.98
N LYS A 8 -3.41 0.51 4.24
CA LYS A 8 -3.98 1.47 5.19
C LYS A 8 -2.84 2.32 5.74
N LEU A 9 -2.93 3.63 5.54
CA LEU A 9 -1.99 4.61 6.05
C LEU A 9 -2.71 5.52 7.05
N VAL A 10 -2.32 5.46 8.32
CA VAL A 10 -2.81 6.34 9.39
C VAL A 10 -1.71 7.32 9.78
N ILE A 11 -2.04 8.61 9.80
CA ILE A 11 -1.13 9.70 10.15
C ILE A 11 -1.54 10.23 11.52
N LYS A 12 -0.64 10.21 12.50
CA LYS A 12 -0.90 10.66 13.88
C LYS A 12 -0.04 11.89 14.18
N GLY A 13 -0.69 12.98 14.54
CA GLY A 13 -0.06 14.25 14.89
C GLY A 13 -1.09 15.37 15.01
N GLU A 14 -0.62 16.60 15.17
CA GLU A 14 -1.47 17.78 15.14
C GLU A 14 -2.17 17.92 13.77
N LYS A 15 -3.41 18.43 13.78
CA LYS A 15 -4.25 18.53 12.57
C LYS A 15 -3.54 19.25 11.41
N GLU A 16 -2.78 20.28 11.71
CA GLU A 16 -2.03 21.03 10.71
C GLU A 16 -0.91 20.19 10.06
N GLU A 17 -0.22 19.35 10.84
CA GLU A 17 0.83 18.47 10.32
C GLU A 17 0.23 17.32 9.50
N VAL A 18 -0.89 16.74 9.94
CA VAL A 18 -1.64 15.73 9.18
C VAL A 18 -2.04 16.29 7.81
N ASN A 19 -2.60 17.50 7.77
CA ASN A 19 -2.99 18.14 6.52
C ASN A 19 -1.80 18.40 5.59
N LYS A 20 -0.63 18.78 6.12
CA LYS A 20 0.59 18.94 5.30
C LYS A 20 1.04 17.64 4.66
N VAL A 21 0.96 16.52 5.39
CA VAL A 21 1.33 15.20 4.87
C VAL A 21 0.37 14.79 3.76
N LEU A 22 -0.94 14.92 3.99
CA LEU A 22 -1.96 14.58 2.99
C LEU A 22 -1.86 15.47 1.74
N ASP A 23 -1.59 16.76 1.92
CA ASP A 23 -1.38 17.69 0.80
C ASP A 23 -0.12 17.35 0.01
N PHE A 24 0.95 16.90 0.67
CA PHE A 24 2.20 16.52 0.02
C PHE A 24 2.07 15.25 -0.83
N ILE A 25 1.37 14.23 -0.35
CA ILE A 25 1.29 12.92 -1.03
C ILE A 25 0.20 12.84 -2.10
N LYS A 26 -0.76 13.76 -2.13
CA LYS A 26 -1.92 13.68 -3.03
C LYS A 26 -1.51 13.66 -4.51
N ILE A 27 -2.37 13.06 -5.32
CA ILE A 27 -2.40 13.24 -6.77
C ILE A 27 -2.90 14.66 -7.06
N GLU A 28 -2.16 15.41 -7.87
CA GLU A 28 -2.55 16.77 -8.27
C GLU A 28 -3.61 16.73 -9.35
N LYS A 29 -4.40 17.78 -9.49
CA LYS A 29 -5.36 17.83 -10.58
C LYS A 29 -4.65 18.21 -11.90
N GLU A 30 -4.46 17.23 -12.78
CA GLU A 30 -4.10 17.46 -14.18
C GLU A 30 -5.34 17.36 -15.10
N GLN A 31 -5.23 17.83 -16.35
CA GLN A 31 -6.39 17.97 -17.25
C GLN A 31 -7.14 16.66 -17.52
N ASP A 32 -6.43 15.53 -17.48
CA ASP A 32 -6.95 14.21 -17.86
C ASP A 32 -7.02 13.21 -16.68
N GLU A 33 -6.70 13.63 -15.45
CA GLU A 33 -6.71 12.73 -14.30
C GLU A 33 -8.09 12.66 -13.63
N GLU A 34 -8.78 11.53 -13.81
CA GLU A 34 -10.06 11.25 -13.16
C GLU A 34 -9.95 11.13 -11.64
N ILE A 35 -8.78 10.73 -11.14
CA ILE A 35 -8.48 10.54 -9.72
C ILE A 35 -7.49 11.62 -9.28
N ASN A 36 -7.88 12.53 -8.39
CA ASN A 36 -7.01 13.56 -7.82
C ASN A 36 -7.52 14.04 -6.44
N GLY A 37 -6.68 14.78 -5.71
CA GLY A 37 -7.05 15.47 -4.47
C GLY A 37 -6.74 14.73 -3.18
N ILE A 38 -7.05 15.36 -2.04
CA ILE A 38 -6.81 14.82 -0.70
C ILE A 38 -7.53 13.48 -0.52
N GLY A 39 -6.83 12.51 0.09
CA GLY A 39 -7.30 11.13 0.20
C GLY A 39 -6.66 10.17 -0.81
N THR A 40 -5.85 10.71 -1.74
CA THR A 40 -5.01 9.93 -2.65
C THR A 40 -3.54 9.96 -2.23
N ILE A 41 -2.74 9.06 -2.80
CA ILE A 41 -1.29 8.96 -2.66
C ILE A 41 -0.64 8.72 -4.03
N ASP A 42 0.31 9.57 -4.38
CA ASP A 42 1.21 9.44 -5.52
C ASP A 42 2.62 9.11 -5.02
N PHE A 43 3.12 7.93 -5.37
CA PHE A 43 4.45 7.50 -4.99
C PHE A 43 5.57 8.39 -5.55
N ASN A 44 5.33 9.10 -6.66
CA ASN A 44 6.31 10.04 -7.20
C ASN A 44 6.51 11.27 -6.30
N LYS A 45 5.52 11.66 -5.48
CA LYS A 45 5.69 12.73 -4.49
C LYS A 45 6.70 12.34 -3.41
N ILE A 46 6.73 11.07 -3.04
CA ILE A 46 7.60 10.54 -1.97
C ILE A 46 8.98 10.15 -2.52
N THR A 47 9.02 9.46 -3.66
CA THR A 47 10.27 9.09 -4.33
C THR A 47 10.04 9.18 -5.83
N PRO A 48 10.41 10.31 -6.47
CA PRO A 48 10.10 10.56 -7.88
C PRO A 48 10.90 9.66 -8.81
N MET A 49 10.23 9.10 -9.82
CA MET A 49 10.91 8.37 -10.88
C MET A 49 11.65 9.36 -11.81
N PRO A 50 12.94 9.17 -12.08
CA PRO A 50 13.67 10.04 -13.00
C PRO A 50 13.11 9.95 -14.43
N LYS A 51 13.01 11.10 -15.12
CA LYS A 51 12.45 11.19 -16.50
C LYS A 51 13.22 10.41 -17.58
N TRP A 52 14.46 10.01 -17.29
CA TRP A 52 15.31 9.27 -18.23
C TRP A 52 15.10 7.75 -18.16
N ILE A 53 14.34 7.25 -17.17
CA ILE A 53 14.01 5.83 -17.05
C ILE A 53 13.08 5.43 -18.19
N TYR A 54 13.39 4.31 -18.86
CA TYR A 54 12.56 3.83 -19.96
C TYR A 54 11.18 3.39 -19.46
N GLY A 55 10.12 3.83 -20.13
CA GLY A 55 8.74 3.53 -19.75
C GLY A 55 8.06 4.55 -18.85
N THR A 56 8.67 5.72 -18.62
CA THR A 56 8.00 6.88 -18.00
C THR A 56 7.24 7.76 -19.01
N SER A 57 7.45 7.54 -20.31
CA SER A 57 6.71 8.26 -21.35
C SER A 57 5.27 7.74 -21.42
N PRO A 58 4.25 8.60 -21.59
CA PRO A 58 2.87 8.16 -21.79
C PRO A 58 2.69 7.29 -23.04
N ASP A 59 3.63 7.35 -23.99
CA ASP A 59 3.59 6.53 -25.21
C ASP A 59 3.97 5.06 -24.98
N VAL A 60 4.56 4.72 -23.83
CA VAL A 60 5.08 3.36 -23.55
C VAL A 60 4.07 2.57 -22.70
N HIS A 61 3.43 1.60 -23.33
CA HIS A 61 2.33 0.81 -22.74
C HIS A 61 2.84 -0.54 -22.21
N GLY A 62 3.70 -0.48 -21.21
CA GLY A 62 4.33 -1.65 -20.58
C GLY A 62 5.79 -1.87 -21.00
N ILE A 63 6.42 -2.85 -20.38
CA ILE A 63 7.84 -3.20 -20.60
C ILE A 63 7.91 -4.66 -21.05
N SER A 64 8.44 -4.88 -22.24
CA SER A 64 8.67 -6.21 -22.81
C SER A 64 10.09 -6.70 -22.51
N MET A 65 10.35 -7.99 -22.77
CA MET A 65 11.72 -8.53 -22.71
C MET A 65 12.66 -7.86 -23.70
N VAL A 66 12.16 -7.46 -24.87
CA VAL A 66 12.94 -6.73 -25.89
C VAL A 66 13.35 -5.35 -25.37
N ASP A 67 12.49 -4.70 -24.59
CA ASP A 67 12.82 -3.42 -23.95
C ASP A 67 13.86 -3.60 -22.85
N GLU A 68 13.72 -4.63 -22.01
CA GLU A 68 14.72 -4.95 -20.97
C GLU A 68 16.09 -5.27 -21.60
N GLU A 69 16.15 -6.00 -22.72
CA GLU A 69 17.38 -6.29 -23.44
C GLU A 69 18.01 -5.04 -24.07
N LYS A 70 17.19 -4.15 -24.62
CA LYS A 70 17.65 -2.93 -25.29
C LYS A 70 18.16 -1.86 -24.31
N TYR A 71 17.44 -1.62 -23.22
CA TYR A 71 17.72 -0.52 -22.30
C TYR A 71 18.42 -0.96 -21.01
N GLY A 72 18.53 -2.27 -20.76
CA GLY A 72 18.93 -2.82 -19.48
C GLY A 72 17.74 -2.84 -18.52
N LYS A 73 17.46 -4.00 -17.94
CA LYS A 73 16.31 -4.23 -17.05
C LYS A 73 16.23 -3.19 -15.94
N GLU A 74 17.34 -2.86 -15.32
CA GLU A 74 17.46 -1.89 -14.23
C GLU A 74 17.10 -0.44 -14.63
N ASN A 75 17.11 -0.12 -15.92
CA ASN A 75 16.78 1.19 -16.47
C ASN A 75 15.33 1.28 -16.96
N THR A 76 14.50 0.27 -16.65
CA THR A 76 13.06 0.27 -16.95
C THR A 76 12.24 0.73 -15.75
N CYS A 77 11.08 1.35 -16.01
CA CYS A 77 10.19 1.88 -14.97
C CYS A 77 9.74 0.80 -13.98
N ILE A 78 9.53 -0.44 -14.46
CA ILE A 78 9.11 -1.57 -13.62
C ILE A 78 10.22 -1.97 -12.64
N ALA A 79 11.46 -2.12 -13.10
CA ALA A 79 12.56 -2.50 -12.22
C ALA A 79 12.88 -1.38 -11.22
N TRP A 80 12.86 -0.13 -11.68
CA TRP A 80 13.06 1.02 -10.82
C TRP A 80 11.96 1.11 -9.75
N ALA A 81 10.68 0.98 -10.12
CA ALA A 81 9.56 1.05 -9.20
C ALA A 81 9.64 -0.06 -8.14
N ARG A 82 9.91 -1.31 -8.55
CA ARG A 82 10.10 -2.42 -7.60
C ARG A 82 11.20 -2.14 -6.58
N LYS A 83 12.32 -1.57 -7.04
CA LYS A 83 13.46 -1.26 -6.16
C LYS A 83 13.17 -0.09 -5.20
N ASN A 84 12.46 0.93 -5.66
CA ASN A 84 12.34 2.21 -4.92
C ASN A 84 11.01 2.39 -4.18
N TRP A 85 9.95 1.75 -4.68
CA TRP A 85 8.60 1.77 -4.11
C TRP A 85 8.22 0.43 -3.46
N GLY A 86 8.79 -0.69 -3.92
CA GLY A 86 8.43 -2.05 -3.46
C GLY A 86 7.35 -2.73 -4.30
N THR A 87 6.75 -2.01 -5.25
CA THR A 87 5.75 -2.52 -6.19
C THR A 87 6.05 -2.05 -7.61
N LYS A 88 5.37 -2.64 -8.61
CA LYS A 88 5.66 -2.40 -10.03
C LYS A 88 5.12 -1.09 -10.58
N TRP A 89 4.02 -0.56 -10.02
CA TRP A 89 3.31 0.63 -10.49
C TRP A 89 2.85 1.48 -9.29
N ASN A 90 2.29 2.66 -9.57
CA ASN A 90 1.75 3.53 -8.52
C ASN A 90 0.54 2.90 -7.80
N ALA A 91 0.09 3.53 -6.72
CA ALA A 91 -1.15 3.18 -6.04
C ALA A 91 -2.38 3.38 -6.95
N TYR A 92 -3.40 2.56 -6.77
CA TYR A 92 -4.66 2.59 -7.53
C TYR A 92 -5.87 2.28 -6.63
N SER A 93 -7.08 2.32 -7.19
CA SER A 93 -8.34 2.17 -6.44
C SER A 93 -8.38 3.09 -5.21
N GLN A 94 -8.24 4.39 -5.48
CA GLN A 94 -8.20 5.47 -4.50
C GLN A 94 -8.90 6.72 -5.08
N PRO A 95 -9.39 7.66 -4.26
CA PRO A 95 -9.58 7.53 -2.81
C PRO A 95 -10.61 6.44 -2.51
N ASP A 96 -10.51 5.82 -1.34
CA ASP A 96 -11.42 4.78 -0.87
C ASP A 96 -12.49 5.40 0.04
N ASP A 97 -13.69 4.83 0.05
CA ASP A 97 -14.80 5.30 0.89
C ASP A 97 -14.52 5.18 2.40
N ARG A 98 -13.56 4.34 2.80
CA ARG A 98 -13.10 4.17 4.19
C ARG A 98 -12.15 5.27 4.66
N ASN A 99 -11.75 6.19 3.79
CA ASN A 99 -10.88 7.30 4.15
C ASN A 99 -11.49 8.17 5.26
N THR A 100 -10.63 8.72 6.12
CA THR A 100 -11.00 9.69 7.18
C THR A 100 -10.05 10.88 7.15
N GLU A 101 -10.16 11.84 8.08
CA GLU A 101 -9.31 13.04 8.08
C GLU A 101 -7.81 12.75 8.23
N ASN A 102 -7.43 11.56 8.72
CA ASN A 102 -6.05 11.19 8.98
C ASN A 102 -5.70 9.77 8.51
N THR A 103 -6.62 9.09 7.82
CA THR A 103 -6.42 7.72 7.32
C THR A 103 -6.77 7.66 5.85
N ILE A 104 -5.87 7.09 5.06
CA ILE A 104 -6.14 6.79 3.65
C ILE A 104 -5.96 5.30 3.36
N TYR A 105 -6.77 4.80 2.44
CA TYR A 105 -6.72 3.46 1.89
C TYR A 105 -6.41 3.52 0.39
N PHE A 106 -5.63 2.56 -0.08
CA PHE A 106 -5.27 2.43 -1.49
C PHE A 106 -4.85 1.00 -1.82
N GLN A 107 -4.86 0.65 -3.10
CA GLN A 107 -4.41 -0.65 -3.58
C GLN A 107 -3.01 -0.55 -4.19
N THR A 108 -2.21 -1.59 -3.99
CA THR A 108 -0.93 -1.81 -4.70
C THR A 108 -0.94 -3.17 -5.37
N ALA A 109 0.00 -3.39 -6.30
CA ALA A 109 0.15 -4.69 -6.93
C ALA A 109 1.17 -5.53 -6.14
N TRP A 110 0.79 -6.76 -5.79
CA TRP A 110 1.64 -7.84 -5.23
C TRP A 110 2.23 -7.63 -3.83
N ASN A 111 2.61 -6.41 -3.45
CA ASN A 111 3.24 -6.16 -2.14
C ASN A 111 2.73 -4.86 -1.51
N GLY A 112 2.77 -4.82 -0.18
CA GLY A 112 2.83 -3.56 0.55
C GLY A 112 4.11 -2.78 0.22
N VAL A 113 4.15 -1.52 0.63
CA VAL A 113 5.18 -0.53 0.33
C VAL A 113 5.81 0.09 1.60
N PRO A 114 6.16 -0.70 2.64
CA PRO A 114 6.59 -0.15 3.94
C PRO A 114 7.83 0.74 3.84
N GLY A 115 8.81 0.37 3.00
CA GLY A 115 10.02 1.16 2.79
C GLY A 115 9.77 2.50 2.08
N LEU A 116 8.73 2.59 1.25
CA LEU A 116 8.31 3.87 0.65
C LEU A 116 7.61 4.73 1.70
N ILE A 117 6.67 4.15 2.45
CA ILE A 117 5.88 4.85 3.45
C ILE A 117 6.74 5.36 4.61
N GLN A 118 7.78 4.63 5.00
CA GLN A 118 8.75 5.09 6.00
C GLN A 118 9.38 6.43 5.63
N LYS A 119 9.61 6.72 4.35
CA LYS A 119 10.20 8.00 3.90
C LYS A 119 9.31 9.20 4.23
N ILE A 120 8.00 9.01 4.35
CA ILE A 120 7.08 10.07 4.79
C ILE A 120 7.45 10.51 6.22
N ALA A 121 7.80 9.57 7.11
CA ALA A 121 8.24 9.89 8.47
C ALA A 121 9.59 10.63 8.50
N TRP A 122 10.45 10.47 7.49
CA TRP A 122 11.69 11.26 7.36
C TRP A 122 11.41 12.70 6.92
N ILE A 123 10.43 12.90 6.03
CA ILE A 123 10.05 14.21 5.53
C ILE A 123 9.29 15.00 6.61
N PHE A 124 8.45 14.32 7.39
CA PHE A 124 7.64 14.89 8.46
C PHE A 124 7.99 14.25 9.81
N PRO A 125 9.09 14.64 10.47
CA PRO A 125 9.60 13.95 11.66
C PRO A 125 8.72 14.10 12.92
N ASN A 126 7.79 15.06 12.92
CA ASN A 126 6.92 15.34 14.07
C ASN A 126 5.68 14.43 14.14
N ILE A 127 5.34 13.74 13.06
CA ILE A 127 4.22 12.80 13.03
C ILE A 127 4.66 11.38 13.34
N GLU A 128 3.71 10.54 13.74
CA GLU A 128 3.84 9.10 13.70
C GLU A 128 3.03 8.56 12.52
N ILE A 129 3.64 7.69 11.73
CA ILE A 129 2.99 6.96 10.64
C ILE A 129 2.67 5.56 11.15
N GLN A 130 1.42 5.13 11.04
CA GLN A 130 1.04 3.73 11.20
C GLN A 130 0.62 3.21 9.83
N TYR A 131 1.30 2.19 9.35
CA TYR A 131 1.10 1.65 8.03
C TYR A 131 0.86 0.16 8.12
N SER A 132 -0.20 -0.32 7.49
CA SER A 132 -0.51 -1.75 7.41
C SER A 132 -1.00 -2.12 6.03
N TRP A 133 -0.81 -3.37 5.65
CA TRP A 133 -1.29 -3.91 4.39
C TRP A 133 -1.77 -5.34 4.57
N CYS A 134 -2.70 -5.77 3.73
CA CYS A 134 -3.12 -7.15 3.64
C CYS A 134 -3.39 -7.55 2.19
N ASP A 135 -3.06 -8.80 1.89
CA ASP A 135 -3.27 -9.42 0.60
C ASP A 135 -4.73 -9.85 0.41
N GLU A 136 -5.19 -9.91 -0.84
CA GLU A 136 -6.47 -10.51 -1.19
C GLU A 136 -6.50 -12.02 -0.91
N ASP A 137 -5.34 -12.69 -0.93
CA ASP A 137 -5.14 -14.00 -0.29
C ASP A 137 -5.18 -13.81 1.24
N PHE A 138 -6.40 -13.77 1.76
CA PHE A 138 -6.69 -13.27 3.09
C PHE A 138 -5.96 -14.04 4.19
N GLY A 139 -5.28 -13.33 5.08
CA GLY A 139 -4.41 -13.92 6.11
C GLY A 139 -2.99 -14.23 5.63
N HIS A 140 -2.61 -13.85 4.41
CA HIS A 140 -1.26 -13.96 3.85
C HIS A 140 -0.69 -12.59 3.47
N ASN A 141 0.64 -12.51 3.30
CA ASN A 141 1.38 -11.33 2.82
C ASN A 141 0.86 -9.99 3.38
N LEU A 142 0.87 -9.90 4.70
CA LEU A 142 0.32 -8.79 5.46
C LEU A 142 1.27 -8.37 6.57
N GLY A 143 1.05 -7.18 7.09
CA GLY A 143 1.81 -6.70 8.22
C GLY A 143 1.46 -5.29 8.61
N ARG A 144 2.12 -4.81 9.66
CA ARG A 144 1.99 -3.47 10.19
C ARG A 144 3.33 -2.94 10.66
N TYR A 145 3.56 -1.66 10.40
CA TYR A 145 4.65 -0.89 10.95
C TYR A 145 4.15 0.38 11.63
N LYS A 146 4.92 0.84 12.61
CA LYS A 146 4.85 2.22 13.10
C LYS A 146 6.20 2.88 12.87
N PHE A 147 6.20 4.07 12.27
CA PHE A 147 7.39 4.86 11.98
C PHE A 147 7.31 6.23 12.65
N LYS A 148 8.45 6.72 13.11
CA LYS A 148 8.60 8.11 13.55
C LYS A 148 10.02 8.58 13.31
N ASP A 149 10.17 9.66 12.56
CA ASP A 149 11.48 10.14 12.10
C ASP A 149 12.26 8.95 11.48
N THR A 150 13.53 8.78 11.81
CA THR A 150 14.40 7.70 11.32
C THR A 150 14.16 6.34 11.97
N LYS A 151 13.17 6.19 12.88
CA LYS A 151 12.98 4.98 13.69
C LYS A 151 11.78 4.16 13.25
N ILE A 152 11.94 2.84 13.31
CA ILE A 152 10.85 1.87 13.33
C ILE A 152 10.47 1.67 14.80
N LEU A 153 9.27 2.10 15.18
CA LEU A 153 8.75 1.98 16.54
C LEU A 153 8.09 0.61 16.78
N GLU A 154 7.47 0.06 15.75
CA GLU A 154 6.82 -1.26 15.77
C GLU A 154 7.01 -1.92 14.41
N GLU A 155 7.35 -3.21 14.43
CA GLU A 155 7.29 -4.13 13.30
C GLU A 155 6.44 -5.31 13.74
N TYR A 156 5.32 -5.54 13.05
CA TYR A 156 4.40 -6.63 13.32
C TYR A 156 4.08 -7.38 12.03
N LEU A 157 4.69 -8.55 11.89
CA LEU A 157 4.61 -9.41 10.71
C LEU A 157 4.09 -10.78 11.16
N PRO A 158 2.76 -10.95 11.30
CA PRO A 158 2.20 -12.22 11.77
C PRO A 158 2.49 -13.35 10.78
N VAL A 159 2.59 -14.57 11.29
CA VAL A 159 2.78 -15.75 10.44
C VAL A 159 1.54 -15.94 9.58
N SER A 160 1.72 -16.08 8.27
CA SER A 160 0.60 -16.27 7.34
C SER A 160 -0.28 -17.46 7.75
N GLY A 161 -1.60 -17.29 7.67
CA GLY A 161 -2.59 -18.29 8.08
C GLY A 161 -2.74 -18.48 9.60
N SER A 162 -2.05 -17.68 10.43
CA SER A 162 -2.28 -17.66 11.87
C SER A 162 -3.51 -16.83 12.24
N LYS A 163 -4.02 -17.04 13.46
CA LYS A 163 -5.10 -16.23 14.06
C LYS A 163 -4.79 -14.74 13.97
N ASP A 164 -3.60 -14.36 14.40
CA ASP A 164 -3.06 -13.01 14.37
C ASP A 164 -3.05 -12.40 12.96
N ALA A 165 -2.78 -13.21 11.93
CA ALA A 165 -2.82 -12.77 10.55
C ALA A 165 -4.25 -12.49 10.08
N TYR A 166 -5.20 -13.38 10.40
CA TYR A 166 -6.59 -13.17 10.07
C TYR A 166 -7.19 -11.96 10.81
N GLU A 167 -6.92 -11.82 12.10
CA GLU A 167 -7.38 -10.67 12.90
C GLU A 167 -6.83 -9.34 12.35
N LEU A 168 -5.56 -9.29 11.95
CA LEU A 168 -4.99 -8.11 11.31
C LEU A 168 -5.64 -7.82 9.95
N GLY A 169 -5.88 -8.85 9.12
CA GLY A 169 -6.59 -8.69 7.85
C GLY A 169 -8.01 -8.11 8.03
N LEU A 170 -8.75 -8.60 9.03
CA LEU A 170 -10.09 -8.11 9.37
C LEU A 170 -10.07 -6.66 9.85
N GLU A 171 -9.07 -6.29 10.67
CA GLU A 171 -8.84 -4.92 11.12
C GLU A 171 -8.56 -3.96 9.96
N ILE A 172 -7.72 -4.39 9.01
CA ILE A 172 -7.35 -3.58 7.85
C ILE A 172 -8.56 -3.39 6.94
N GLU A 173 -9.23 -4.48 6.56
CA GLU A 173 -10.37 -4.44 5.64
C GLU A 173 -11.63 -3.83 6.25
N GLN A 174 -11.71 -3.74 7.58
CA GLN A 174 -12.89 -3.32 8.34
C GLN A 174 -14.12 -4.21 8.08
N CYS A 175 -13.90 -5.53 8.03
CA CYS A 175 -14.95 -6.51 7.77
C CYS A 175 -15.02 -7.56 8.89
N LYS A 176 -16.14 -8.28 8.96
CA LYS A 176 -16.30 -9.42 9.85
C LYS A 176 -15.80 -10.72 9.19
N PRO A 177 -15.40 -11.73 9.98
CA PRO A 177 -14.97 -13.02 9.46
C PRO A 177 -15.94 -13.64 8.44
N GLU A 178 -17.24 -13.51 8.68
CA GLU A 178 -18.28 -14.12 7.84
C GLU A 178 -18.32 -13.52 6.43
N GLU A 179 -17.95 -12.25 6.27
CA GLU A 179 -17.82 -11.57 4.96
C GLU A 179 -16.65 -12.12 4.13
N LYS A 180 -15.75 -12.86 4.77
CA LYS A 180 -14.63 -13.61 4.16
C LYS A 180 -14.87 -15.11 4.14
N TYR A 181 -16.11 -15.57 4.42
CA TYR A 181 -16.46 -16.99 4.53
C TYR A 181 -15.64 -17.72 5.60
N MET A 182 -15.30 -17.03 6.70
CA MET A 182 -14.49 -17.57 7.78
C MET A 182 -15.23 -17.53 9.11
N ARG A 183 -14.92 -18.48 9.99
CA ARG A 183 -15.38 -18.50 11.37
C ARG A 183 -14.25 -18.86 12.31
N PHE A 184 -14.31 -18.39 13.54
CA PHE A 184 -13.34 -18.75 14.56
C PHE A 184 -13.61 -20.17 15.07
N ASN A 185 -12.61 -21.05 14.97
CA ASN A 185 -12.66 -22.41 15.50
C ASN A 185 -11.85 -22.47 16.81
N HIS A 186 -12.57 -22.65 17.92
CA HIS A 186 -11.99 -22.73 19.26
C HIS A 186 -11.13 -23.98 19.49
N GLU A 187 -11.29 -25.06 18.72
CA GLU A 187 -10.51 -26.29 18.87
C GLU A 187 -9.08 -26.12 18.35
N ILE A 188 -8.90 -25.34 17.28
CA ILE A 188 -7.59 -25.06 16.68
C ILE A 188 -7.05 -23.66 17.06
N ASP A 189 -7.77 -22.90 17.88
CA ASP A 189 -7.50 -21.49 18.25
C ASP A 189 -7.15 -20.63 17.02
N ASN A 190 -7.91 -20.82 15.93
CA ASN A 190 -7.66 -20.15 14.65
C ASN A 190 -8.95 -20.08 13.82
N TYR A 191 -8.90 -19.35 12.70
CA TYR A 191 -9.99 -19.28 11.74
C TYR A 191 -9.96 -20.44 10.76
N GLU A 192 -11.14 -20.89 10.37
CA GLU A 192 -11.34 -21.83 9.28
C GLU A 192 -12.32 -21.25 8.26
N TYR A 193 -12.13 -21.59 6.99
CA TYR A 193 -13.09 -21.30 5.94
C TYR A 193 -14.28 -22.25 6.06
N PHE A 194 -15.48 -21.72 5.87
CA PHE A 194 -16.67 -22.51 5.64
C PHE A 194 -17.22 -22.17 4.26
N TYR A 195 -17.55 -23.20 3.51
CA TYR A 195 -18.33 -23.04 2.29
C TYR A 195 -19.76 -23.43 2.66
N ASP A 196 -20.72 -22.57 2.37
CA ASP A 196 -22.11 -23.03 2.33
C ASP A 196 -22.18 -24.08 1.21
N GLU A 197 -22.40 -25.34 1.58
CA GLU A 197 -22.79 -26.37 0.62
C GLU A 197 -24.19 -25.97 0.11
N GLU A 198 -24.25 -25.39 -1.10
CA GLU A 198 -25.50 -25.36 -1.89
C GLU A 198 -25.91 -26.78 -2.31
#